data_AF-A0A7X9DQL2-F1
#
_entry.id   AF-A0A7X9DQL2-F1
#
_cell.length_a   1.000
_cell.length_b   1.000
_cell.length_c   1.000
_cell.angle_alpha   90.00
_cell.angle_beta   90.00
_cell.angle_gamma   90.00
#
_symmetry.space_group_name_H-M   'P 1'
#
loop_
_entity.id
_entity.type
_entity.pdbx_description
1 polymer ?
#
loop_
_entity_poly.entity_id
_entity_poly.type
_entity_poly.pdbx_seq_one_letter_code
_entity_poly.pdbx_strand_id
1 'polypeptide(L)' 'LMADRDPVTRENRYPRVEYVRLAIPRRVYTDNHMLYTAVALARIFERRNFIRTGYSIVKEQPILRHFTVHLKPVG' A
#
# COMPACT_ATOMS: atom_id res chain seq x y z
N LEU A 1 -4.03 7.02 0.22
CA LEU A 1 -3.41 6.78 -1.11
C LEU A 1 -4.41 6.28 -2.16
N MET A 2 -5.15 5.20 -1.90
CA MET A 2 -6.09 4.63 -2.89
C MET A 2 -7.41 5.38 -3.02
N ALA A 3 -7.92 5.98 -1.95
CA ALA A 3 -9.03 6.91 -2.04
C ALA A 3 -8.49 8.22 -2.64
N ASP A 4 -9.00 8.61 -3.80
CA ASP A 4 -8.59 9.82 -4.53
C ASP A 4 -8.79 11.10 -3.70
N ARG A 5 -8.32 12.26 -4.19
CA ARG A 5 -8.67 13.55 -3.55
C ARG A 5 -10.15 13.87 -3.74
N ASP A 6 -10.70 14.64 -2.82
CA ASP A 6 -12.04 15.19 -2.99
C ASP A 6 -12.07 16.12 -4.22
N PRO A 7 -13.03 15.97 -5.16
CA PRO A 7 -13.07 16.79 -6.37
C PRO A 7 -13.41 18.25 -6.10
N VAL A 8 -14.03 18.57 -4.95
CA VAL A 8 -14.44 19.92 -4.57
C VAL A 8 -13.41 20.55 -3.63
N THR A 9 -13.02 19.84 -2.56
CA THR A 9 -12.11 20.40 -1.54
C THR A 9 -10.63 20.13 -1.82
N ARG A 10 -10.32 19.22 -2.75
CA ARG A 10 -8.96 18.70 -3.03
C ARG A 10 -8.27 18.10 -1.81
N GLU A 11 -8.98 17.80 -0.74
CA GLU A 11 -8.41 17.19 0.46
C GLU A 11 -8.20 15.69 0.27
N ASN A 12 -7.31 15.12 1.09
CA ASN A 12 -7.10 13.69 1.12
C ASN A 12 -8.32 13.00 1.72
N ARG A 13 -8.93 12.10 0.95
CA ARG A 13 -9.94 11.18 1.49
C ARG A 13 -9.22 10.06 2.23
N TYR A 14 -9.49 9.96 3.53
CA TYR A 14 -9.01 8.88 4.37
C TYR A 14 -10.09 7.80 4.44
N PRO A 15 -9.91 6.65 3.78
CA PRO A 15 -10.88 5.57 3.86
C PRO A 15 -10.90 5.02 5.29
N ARG A 16 -12.06 4.52 5.73
CA ARG A 16 -12.22 3.90 7.07
C ARG A 16 -11.27 2.72 7.29
N VAL A 17 -10.82 2.08 6.21
CA VAL A 17 -9.89 0.94 6.23
C VAL A 17 -8.81 1.12 5.17
N GLU A 18 -7.56 0.90 5.56
CA GLU A 18 -6.40 0.89 4.66
C GLU A 18 -5.82 -0.52 4.60
N TYR A 19 -6.24 -1.30 3.61
CA TYR A 19 -5.78 -2.67 3.42
C TYR A 19 -4.80 -2.80 2.26
N VAL A 20 -3.87 -3.74 2.42
CA VAL A 20 -3.04 -4.26 1.32
C VAL A 20 -3.68 -5.53 0.81
N ARG A 21 -3.93 -5.60 -0.51
CA ARG A 21 -4.58 -6.76 -1.14
C ARG A 21 -3.54 -7.77 -1.64
N LEU A 22 -3.66 -9.03 -1.21
CA LEU A 22 -2.95 -10.17 -1.79
C LEU A 22 -3.81 -10.77 -2.92
N ALA A 23 -3.58 -10.33 -4.16
CA ALA A 23 -4.32 -10.84 -5.33
C ALA A 23 -3.63 -12.09 -5.89
N ILE A 24 -4.25 -13.27 -5.73
CA ILE A 24 -3.72 -14.56 -6.18
C ILE A 24 -4.33 -14.92 -7.55
N PRO A 25 -3.56 -14.93 -8.64
CA PRO A 25 -4.04 -15.35 -9.96
C PRO A 25 -4.33 -16.85 -10.00
N ARG A 26 -5.35 -17.23 -10.77
CA ARG A 26 -5.80 -18.63 -10.90
C ARG A 26 -4.75 -19.47 -11.62
N ARG A 27 -4.39 -20.62 -11.04
CA ARG A 27 -3.47 -21.64 -11.61
C ARG A 27 -2.05 -21.13 -11.92
N VAL A 28 -1.60 -20.05 -11.28
CA VAL A 28 -0.24 -19.50 -11.48
C VAL A 28 0.72 -19.94 -10.38
N TYR A 29 0.25 -19.99 -9.13
CA TYR A 29 1.08 -20.26 -7.96
C TYR A 29 0.87 -21.66 -7.39
N THR A 30 1.92 -22.17 -6.75
CA THR A 30 1.94 -23.43 -6.00
C THR A 30 1.91 -23.17 -4.50
N ASP A 31 1.72 -24.22 -3.70
CA ASP A 31 1.70 -24.13 -2.24
C ASP A 31 3.00 -23.56 -1.65
N ASN A 32 4.14 -23.85 -2.28
CA ASN A 32 5.43 -23.27 -1.88
C ASN A 32 5.47 -21.74 -2.02
N HIS A 33 4.83 -21.19 -3.06
CA HIS A 33 4.72 -19.73 -3.20
C HIS A 33 3.87 -19.13 -2.08
N MET A 34 2.79 -19.82 -1.71
CA MET A 34 1.91 -19.39 -0.61
C MET A 34 2.63 -19.45 0.74
N LEU A 35 3.38 -20.52 1.01
CA LEU A 35 4.19 -20.65 2.22
C LEU A 35 5.24 -19.54 2.31
N TYR A 36 5.92 -19.25 1.21
CA TYR A 36 6.90 -18.17 1.16
C TYR A 36 6.26 -16.81 1.47
N THR A 37 5.12 -16.49 0.86
CA THR A 37 4.40 -15.24 1.13
C THR A 37 3.96 -15.15 2.60
N ALA A 38 3.47 -16.26 3.18
CA ALA A 38 3.05 -16.30 4.59
C ALA A 38 4.23 -16.02 5.54
N VAL A 39 5.38 -16.66 5.32
CA VAL A 39 6.59 -16.45 6.13
C VAL A 39 7.10 -15.01 6.01
N ALA A 40 7.09 -14.44 4.79
CA ALA A 40 7.49 -13.06 4.57
C ALA A 40 6.60 -12.06 5.32
N LEU A 41 5.27 -12.27 5.29
CA LEU A 41 4.31 -11.43 5.99
C LEU A 41 4.42 -11.56 7.51
N ALA A 42 4.64 -12.78 8.03
CA ALA A 42 4.86 -13.01 9.46
C ALA A 42 6.07 -12.21 9.98
N ARG A 43 7.19 -12.24 9.25
CA ARG A 43 8.39 -11.46 9.58
C ARG A 43 8.13 -9.94 9.58
N ILE A 44 7.32 -9.45 8.63
CA ILE A 44 6.93 -8.03 8.59
C ILE A 44 6.07 -7.69 9.81
N PHE A 45 5.14 -8.57 10.17
CA PHE A 45 4.26 -8.38 11.31
C PHE A 45 5.03 -8.33 12.64
N GLU A 46 6.05 -9.17 12.80
CA GLU A 46 6.94 -9.15 13.98
C GLU A 46 7.64 -7.80 14.15
N ARG A 47 8.14 -7.21 13.05
CA ARG A 47 8.87 -5.94 13.08
C ARG A 47 7.99 -4.68 12.93
N ARG A 48 6.66 -4.80 12.94
CA ARG A 48 5.73 -3.68 12.69
C ARG A 48 5.98 -2.46 13.58
N ASN A 49 6.40 -2.68 14.83
CA ASN A 49 6.67 -1.61 15.80
C ASN A 49 7.95 -0.80 15.50
N PHE A 50 8.83 -1.31 14.63
CA PHE A 50 10.03 -0.62 14.15
C PHE A 50 9.78 0.21 12.90
N ILE A 51 8.71 -0.10 12.14
CA ILE A 51 8.30 0.66 10.96
C ILE A 51 7.51 1.88 11.45
N ARG A 52 8.23 2.92 11.87
CA ARG A 52 7.66 4.14 12.46
C ARG A 52 7.53 5.29 11.48
N THR A 53 8.26 5.22 10.37
CA THR A 53 8.28 6.26 9.35
C THR A 53 7.37 5.89 8.20
N GLY A 54 6.48 6.83 7.86
CA GLY A 54 5.63 6.74 6.69
C GLY A 54 6.29 7.34 5.45
N TYR A 55 5.49 7.50 4.41
CA TYR A 55 5.91 8.14 3.16
C TYR A 55 5.14 9.44 2.96
N SER A 56 5.79 10.43 2.36
CA SER A 56 5.17 11.66 1.89
C SER A 56 5.12 11.67 0.36
N ILE A 57 4.05 12.27 -0.19
CA ILE A 57 3.86 12.40 -1.63
C ILE A 57 4.71 13.56 -2.15
N VAL A 58 5.58 13.29 -3.12
CA VAL A 58 6.43 14.29 -3.80
C VAL A 58 5.77 14.79 -5.08
N LYS A 59 5.15 13.88 -5.83
CA LYS A 59 4.47 14.16 -7.09
C LYS A 59 3.27 13.25 -7.21
N GLU A 60 2.13 13.82 -7.61
CA GLU A 60 0.92 13.07 -7.93
C GLU A 60 0.26 13.65 -9.18
N GLN A 61 -0.59 12.85 -9.82
CA GLN A 61 -1.47 13.30 -10.90
C GLN A 61 -2.88 13.53 -10.35
N PRO A 62 -3.68 14.41 -10.96
CA PRO A 62 -5.01 14.76 -10.46
C PRO A 62 -6.04 13.62 -10.63
N ILE A 63 -5.77 12.63 -11.47
CA ILE A 63 -6.63 11.46 -11.70
C ILE A 63 -5.80 10.20 -11.48
N LEU A 64 -6.40 9.18 -10.85
CA LEU A 64 -5.78 7.86 -10.67
C LEU A 64 -4.40 7.91 -10.00
N ARG A 65 -4.24 8.80 -9.02
CA ARG A 65 -2.96 9.13 -8.38
C ARG A 65 -2.16 7.93 -7.88
N HIS A 66 -2.82 6.84 -7.47
CA HIS A 66 -2.16 5.64 -6.96
C HIS A 66 -1.29 4.90 -8.00
N PHE A 67 -1.49 5.13 -9.30
CA PHE A 67 -0.65 4.54 -10.35
C PHE A 67 0.62 5.35 -10.64
N THR A 68 0.61 6.66 -10.41
CA THR A 68 1.69 7.57 -10.85
C THR A 68 2.34 8.35 -9.71
N VAL A 69 2.00 8.04 -8.46
CA VAL A 69 2.51 8.74 -7.28
C VAL A 69 4.00 8.48 -7.08
N HIS A 70 4.75 9.53 -6.77
CA HIS A 70 6.13 9.44 -6.30
C HIS A 70 6.15 9.70 -4.80
N LEU A 71 6.72 8.76 -4.05
CA LEU A 71 6.77 8.78 -2.60
C LEU A 71 8.22 8.95 -2.12
N LYS A 72 8.43 9.74 -1.07
CA LYS A 72 9.71 9.80 -0.34
C LYS A 72 9.51 9.36 1.11
N PRO A 73 10.48 8.65 1.72
CA PRO A 73 10.47 8.39 3.15
C PRO A 73 10.42 9.71 3.92
N VAL A 74 9.63 9.75 4.99
CA VAL A 74 9.67 10.85 5.96
C VAL A 74 10.71 10.47 7.01
N GLY A 75 11.81 11.22 7.06
CA GLY A 75 12.86 11.07 8.08
C GLY A 75 12.50 11.78 9.38
#